data_AF-A0A918UQB8-F1
#
_entry.id   AF-A0A918UQB8-F1
#
_cell.length_a   1.000
_cell.length_b   1.000
_cell.length_c   1.000
_cell.angle_alpha   90.00
_cell.angle_beta   90.00
_cell.angle_gamma   90.00
#
_symmetry.space_group_name_H-M   'P 1'
#
loop_
_entity.id
_entity.type
_entity.pdbx_description
1 polymer ?
#
loop_
_entity_poly.entity_id
_entity_poly.type
_entity_poly.pdbx_seq_one_letter_code
_entity_poly.pdbx_strand_id
1 'polypeptide(L)' 'MPCYWRVELDRDNRLAVHEYWQHAETRTYIPAPMHPVHHDKLSTELPFPVEIDLTTLPRFLTR' A
#
# COMPACT_ATOMS: atom_id res chain seq x y z
N MET A 1 8.52 0.14 11.84
CA MET A 1 8.30 -0.91 10.84
C MET A 1 8.92 -0.40 9.56
N PRO A 2 9.71 -1.19 8.82
CA PRO A 2 10.39 -0.69 7.62
C PRO A 2 9.39 -0.20 6.55
N CYS A 3 8.22 -0.83 6.48
CA CYS A 3 7.13 -0.48 5.58
C CYS A 3 5.81 -0.33 6.34
N TYR A 4 4.96 0.58 5.86
CA TYR A 4 3.60 0.82 6.34
C TYR A 4 2.67 0.95 5.13
N TRP A 5 1.53 0.27 5.16
CA TRP A 5 0.52 0.32 4.10
C TRP A 5 -0.78 0.91 4.63
N ARG A 6 -1.31 1.92 3.94
CA ARG A 6 -2.66 2.44 4.18
C ARG A 6 -3.58 1.95 3.09
N VAL A 7 -4.63 1.23 3.47
CA VAL A 7 -5.65 0.74 2.54
C VAL A 7 -6.87 1.65 2.65
N GLU A 8 -7.34 2.17 1.52
CA GLU A 8 -8.54 3.00 1.44
C GLU A 8 -9.37 2.67 0.20
N LEU A 9 -10.59 3.19 0.16
CA LEU A 9 -11.35 3.29 -1.08
C LEU A 9 -11.13 4.68 -1.66
N ASP A 10 -10.74 4.73 -2.93
CA ASP A 10 -10.58 5.99 -3.65
C ASP A 10 -11.94 6.58 -4.07
N ARG A 11 -11.90 7.67 -4.83
CA ARG A 11 -13.11 8.38 -5.30
C ARG A 11 -13.97 7.54 -6.25
N ASP A 12 -13.37 6.56 -6.92
CA ASP A 12 -14.03 5.66 -7.86
C ASP A 12 -14.45 4.35 -7.18
N ASN A 13 -14.39 4.30 -5.84
CA ASN A 13 -14.74 3.13 -5.07
C ASN A 13 -13.85 1.92 -5.48
N ARG A 14 -12.59 2.16 -5.83
CA ARG A 14 -11.56 1.13 -6.02
C ARG A 14 -10.67 1.07 -4.79
N LEU A 15 -10.13 -0.12 -4.50
CA LEU A 15 -9.15 -0.25 -3.43
C LEU A 15 -7.87 0.47 -3.84
N ALA A 16 -7.33 1.30 -2.96
CA ALA A 16 -6.03 1.93 -3.11
C ALA A 16 -5.16 1.55 -1.91
N VAL A 17 -4.03 0.91 -2.18
CA VAL A 17 -3.01 0.61 -1.17
C VAL A 17 -1.88 1.62 -1.33
N HIS A 18 -1.76 2.52 -0.36
CA HIS A 18 -0.68 3.51 -0.29
C HIS A 18 0.49 2.92 0.48
N GLU A 19 1.65 2.85 -0.18
CA GLU A 19 2.86 2.29 0.37
C GLU A 19 3.79 3.40 0.89
N TYR A 20 4.22 3.25 2.15
CA TYR A 20 5.16 4.16 2.79
C TYR A 20 6.36 3.40 3.35
N TRP A 21 7.54 3.97 3.14
CA TRP A 21 8.80 3.46 3.67
C TRP A 21 9.29 4.36 4.79
N GLN A 22 9.88 3.77 5.82
CA GLN A 22 10.47 4.54 6.90
C GLN A 22 11.80 5.14 6.43
N HIS A 23 11.90 6.47 6.43
CA HIS A 23 13.15 7.17 6.16
C HIS A 23 14.17 6.85 7.26
N ALA A 24 15.39 6.46 6.88
CA ALA A 24 16.37 5.92 7.83
C ALA A 24 16.80 6.92 8.91
N GLU A 25 16.98 8.19 8.53
CA GLU A 25 17.52 9.22 9.42
C GLU A 25 16.42 9.87 10.27
N THR A 26 15.39 10.44 9.63
CA THR A 26 14.29 11.14 10.29
C THR A 26 13.25 10.23 10.95
N ARG A 27 13.27 8.92 10.64
CA ARG A 27 12.28 7.92 11.11
C ARG A 27 10.83 8.20 10.70
N THR A 28 10.59 9.18 9.83
CA THR A 28 9.28 9.50 9.26
C THR A 28 8.92 8.52 8.15
N TYR A 29 7.63 8.25 7.97
CA TYR A 29 7.15 7.51 6.81
C TYR A 29 6.99 8.44 5.61
N ILE A 30 7.61 8.08 4.49
CA ILE A 30 7.51 8.77 3.20
C ILE A 30 6.92 7.83 2.15
N PRO A 31 6.21 8.33 1.12
CA PRO A 31 5.72 7.48 0.03
C PRO A 31 6.86 6.67 -0.60
N ALA A 32 6.59 5.41 -0.94
CA ALA A 32 7.57 4.58 -1.63
C ALA A 32 7.98 5.24 -2.96
N PRO A 33 9.28 5.25 -3.32
CA PRO A 33 9.78 6.08 -4.40
C PRO A 33 9.36 5.62 -5.81
N MET A 34 8.98 4.36 -6.01
CA MET A 34 8.62 3.83 -7.34
C MET A 34 7.12 3.76 -7.57
N HIS A 35 6.40 3.06 -6.69
CA HIS A 35 4.96 2.82 -6.82
C HIS A 35 4.30 3.10 -5.47
N PRO A 36 4.10 4.38 -5.12
CA PRO A 36 3.55 4.73 -3.81
C PRO A 36 2.07 4.36 -3.64
N VAL A 37 1.35 4.07 -4.73
CA VAL A 37 -0.07 3.72 -4.70
C VAL A 37 -0.37 2.57 -5.68
N HIS A 38 -1.04 1.54 -5.18
CA HIS A 38 -1.41 0.32 -5.91
C HIS A 38 -2.94 0.17 -5.97
N HIS A 39 -3.50 -0.09 -7.16
CA HIS A 39 -4.97 -0.21 -7.35
C HIS A 39 -5.44 -1.61 -7.76
N ASP A 40 -4.66 -2.32 -8.60
CA ASP A 40 -5.06 -3.63 -9.14
C ASP A 40 -4.24 -4.77 -8.54
N LYS A 41 -2.94 -4.57 -8.41
CA LYS A 41 -2.00 -5.52 -7.80
C LYS A 41 -1.09 -4.77 -6.85
N LEU A 42 -0.96 -5.27 -5.63
CA LEU A 42 0.15 -4.92 -4.76
C LEU A 42 1.30 -5.87 -5.09
N SER A 43 2.45 -5.32 -5.43
CA SER A 43 3.69 -6.07 -5.62
C SER A 43 4.81 -5.32 -4.92
N THR A 44 5.41 -5.97 -3.92
CA THR A 44 6.56 -5.44 -3.18
C THR A 44 7.69 -6.44 -3.23
N GLU A 45 8.93 -5.96 -3.28
CA GLU A 45 10.15 -6.80 -3.21
C GLU A 45 10.80 -6.74 -1.82
N LEU A 46 10.50 -5.70 -1.04
CA LEU A 46 11.09 -5.42 0.28
C LEU A 46 10.00 -5.08 1.31
N PRO A 47 10.22 -5.38 2.60
CA PRO A 47 11.31 -6.21 3.14
C PRO A 47 11.13 -7.70 2.81
N PHE A 48 9.94 -8.10 2.37
CA PHE A 48 9.62 -9.43 1.91
C PHE A 48 8.81 -9.33 0.62
N PRO A 49 9.02 -10.24 -0.33
CA PRO A 49 8.26 -10.25 -1.56
C PRO A 49 6.80 -10.61 -1.26
N VAL A 50 5.86 -9.76 -1.71
CA VAL A 50 4.41 -9.98 -1.56
C VAL A 50 3.75 -9.64 -2.88
N GLU A 51 2.84 -10.51 -3.32
CA GLU A 51 1.93 -10.25 -4.43
C GLU A 51 0.48 -10.49 -3.99
N ILE A 52 -0.37 -9.49 -4.19
CA ILE A 52 -1.80 -9.57 -3.88
C ILE A 52 -2.59 -8.95 -5.03
N ASP A 53 -3.57 -9.68 -5.55
CA ASP A 53 -4.58 -9.15 -6.47
C ASP A 53 -5.65 -8.41 -5.66
N LEU A 54 -5.63 -7.07 -5.75
CA LEU A 54 -6.51 -6.18 -5.00
C LEU A 54 -7.95 -6.20 -5.53
N THR A 55 -8.16 -6.66 -6.76
CA THR A 55 -9.49 -6.76 -7.36
C THR A 55 -10.33 -7.90 -6.77
N THR A 56 -9.65 -8.88 -6.16
CA THR A 56 -10.29 -10.05 -5.53
C THR A 56 -10.61 -9.84 -4.06
N LEU A 57 -10.12 -8.75 -3.44
CA LEU A 57 -10.30 -8.54 -2.02
C LEU A 57 -11.76 -8.17 -1.71
N PRO A 58 -12.40 -8.88 -0.77
CA PRO A 58 -13.74 -8.54 -0.35
C PRO A 58 -13.79 -7.13 0.24
N ARG A 59 -14.85 -6.41 -0.10
CA ARG A 59 -15.07 -5.03 0.30
C ARG A 59 -15.43 -4.96 1.79
N PHE A 60 -14.43 -5.04 2.67
CA PHE A 60 -14.59 -4.97 4.12
C PHE A 60 -14.18 -3.60 4.67
N LEU A 61 -14.81 -2.52 4.20
CA LEU A 61 -14.63 -1.18 4.77
C LEU A 61 -15.97 -0.44 4.81
N THR A 62 -16.90 -0.96 5.60
CA THR A 62 -18.05 -0.20 6.09
C THR A 62 -18.30 -0.59 7.55
N ARG A 63 -17.82 0.24 8.46
CA ARG A 63 -18.50 0.52 9.73
C ARG A 63 -18.13 1.91 10.22
#